data_AF-A0A2U9IP28-F1
#
_entry.id   AF-A0A2U9IP28-F1
#
_cell.length_a   1.000
_cell.length_b   1.000
_cell.length_c   1.000
_cell.angle_alpha   90.00
_cell.angle_beta   90.00
_cell.angle_gamma   90.00
#
_symmetry.space_group_name_H-M   'P 1'
#
loop_
_entity.id
_entity.type
_entity.pdbx_description
1 polymer ?
#
loop_
_entity_poly.entity_id
_entity_poly.type
_entity_poly.pdbx_seq_one_letter_code
_entity_poly.pdbx_strand_id
1 'polypeptide(L)'
;MLDKIIELGLKDILSGLPSERVTLKDALSGHLKIRLNNGTFHNLDEREVKDFSSKIPLYLWSLVKIPIIITKSFEVGEYDILESEWDKKALGYVLGRDFLYLTTVDVEELLRSYKTLIFITLSSSNIFLTTEKFDEGV
;
A
#
# COMPACT_ATOMS: atom_id res chain seq x y z
N MET A 1 -2.80 -30.76 2.62
CA MET A 1 -1.95 -30.43 3.80
C MET A 1 -1.00 -29.28 3.49
N LEU A 2 -0.36 -29.26 2.31
CA LEU A 2 0.34 -28.10 1.75
C LEU A 2 -0.54 -26.84 1.67
N ASP A 3 -1.80 -26.97 1.23
CA ASP A 3 -2.73 -25.84 1.15
C ASP A 3 -2.89 -25.10 2.50
N LYS A 4 -2.90 -25.85 3.61
CA LYS A 4 -3.05 -25.29 4.96
C LYS A 4 -1.77 -24.58 5.43
N ILE A 5 -0.60 -25.06 5.01
CA ILE A 5 0.71 -24.46 5.31
C ILE A 5 0.93 -23.20 4.46
N ILE A 6 0.55 -23.23 3.18
CA ILE A 6 0.58 -22.08 2.27
C ILE A 6 -0.40 -21.01 2.77
N GLU A 7 -1.60 -21.41 3.20
CA GLU A 7 -2.58 -20.49 3.78
C GLU A 7 -2.08 -19.86 5.09
N LEU A 8 -1.37 -20.63 5.93
CA LEU A 8 -0.74 -20.11 7.16
C LEU A 8 0.40 -19.13 6.85
N GLY A 9 1.33 -19.49 5.95
CA GLY A 9 2.46 -18.63 5.59
C GLY A 9 2.03 -17.35 4.86
N LEU A 10 1.02 -17.42 4.00
CA LEU A 10 0.46 -16.25 3.33
C LEU A 10 -0.26 -15.32 4.32
N LYS A 11 -0.99 -15.89 5.29
CA LYS A 11 -1.62 -15.11 6.37
C LYS A 11 -0.59 -14.34 7.19
N ASP A 12 0.57 -14.92 7.47
CA ASP A 12 1.63 -14.24 8.21
C ASP A 12 2.23 -13.08 7.40
N ILE A 13 2.43 -13.23 6.08
CA ILE A 13 2.93 -12.15 5.21
C ILE A 13 1.93 -11.00 5.12
N LEU A 14 0.63 -11.31 5.01
CA LEU A 14 -0.44 -10.32 4.89
C LEU A 14 -0.87 -9.75 6.26
N SER A 15 -0.41 -10.33 7.37
CA SER A 15 -0.83 -9.98 8.73
C SER A 15 -0.55 -8.51 9.10
N GLY A 16 0.53 -7.95 8.52
CA GLY A 16 0.92 -6.56 8.71
C GLY A 16 0.19 -5.56 7.82
N LEU A 17 -0.66 -6.01 6.89
CA LEU A 17 -1.41 -5.12 6.01
C LEU A 17 -2.67 -4.57 6.67
N PRO A 18 -3.17 -3.40 6.24
CA PRO A 18 -4.43 -2.86 6.71
C PRO A 18 -5.61 -3.80 6.44
N SER A 19 -6.38 -4.13 7.47
CA SER A 19 -7.67 -4.81 7.32
C SER A 19 -8.79 -3.82 6.98
N GLU A 20 -8.60 -2.56 7.37
CA GLU A 20 -9.49 -1.45 7.04
C GLU A 20 -8.67 -0.25 6.55
N ARG A 21 -9.31 0.58 5.73
CA ARG A 21 -8.75 1.84 5.24
C ARG A 21 -9.81 2.92 5.36
N VAL A 22 -9.38 4.14 5.62
CA VAL A 22 -10.27 5.31 5.76
C VAL A 22 -10.12 6.21 4.56
N THR A 23 -11.17 6.97 4.22
CA THR A 23 -11.01 7.97 3.15
C THR A 23 -10.12 9.11 3.63
N LEU A 24 -9.51 9.83 2.69
CA LEU A 24 -8.72 11.02 3.02
C LEU A 24 -9.58 12.06 3.77
N LYS A 25 -10.87 12.17 3.42
CA LYS A 25 -11.84 13.02 4.12
C LYS A 25 -12.04 12.59 5.59
N ASP A 26 -12.18 11.29 5.84
CA ASP A 26 -12.39 10.78 7.20
C ASP A 26 -11.15 10.99 8.06
N ALA A 27 -9.96 10.78 7.48
CA ALA A 27 -8.69 11.02 8.14
C ALA A 27 -8.51 12.49 8.53
N LEU A 28 -8.84 13.42 7.63
CA LEU A 28 -8.86 14.86 7.93
C LEU A 28 -9.85 15.24 9.04
N SER A 29 -10.89 14.43 9.23
CA SER A 29 -11.89 14.61 10.29
C SER A 29 -11.47 13.98 11.63
N GLY A 30 -10.26 13.40 11.70
CA GLY A 30 -9.68 12.84 12.92
C GLY A 30 -9.67 11.30 12.99
N HIS A 31 -10.15 10.59 11.96
CA HIS A 31 -10.07 9.13 11.90
C HIS A 31 -8.66 8.68 11.48
N LEU A 32 -7.70 8.82 12.40
CA LEU A 32 -6.28 8.59 12.14
C LEU A 32 -5.78 7.22 12.63
N LYS A 33 -6.69 6.28 12.89
CA LYS A 33 -6.35 4.96 13.41
C LYS A 33 -7.03 3.90 12.58
N ILE A 34 -6.25 2.95 12.06
CA ILE A 34 -6.73 1.83 11.26
C ILE A 34 -6.33 0.52 11.92
N ARG A 35 -7.13 -0.51 11.70
CA ARG A 35 -6.83 -1.89 12.08
C ARG A 35 -6.01 -2.61 11.00
N LEU A 36 -5.07 -3.44 11.45
CA LEU A 36 -4.29 -4.36 10.63
C LEU A 36 -4.88 -5.78 10.68
N ASN A 37 -4.53 -6.64 9.72
CA ASN A 37 -5.05 -8.01 9.62
C ASN A 37 -4.73 -8.87 10.85
N ASN A 38 -3.64 -8.59 11.56
CA ASN A 38 -3.29 -9.23 12.84
C ASN A 38 -4.09 -8.71 14.06
N GLY A 39 -5.03 -7.79 13.86
CA GLY A 39 -5.84 -7.19 14.92
C GLY A 39 -5.17 -6.04 15.68
N THR A 40 -3.92 -5.72 15.37
CA THR A 40 -3.24 -4.52 15.91
C THR A 40 -3.71 -3.26 15.19
N PHE A 41 -3.22 -2.09 15.64
CA PHE A 41 -3.59 -0.80 15.08
C PHE A 41 -2.38 -0.02 14.59
N HIS A 42 -2.57 0.68 13.48
CA HIS A 42 -1.62 1.64 12.92
C HIS A 42 -2.21 3.04 13.00
N ASN A 43 -1.38 4.00 13.43
CA ASN A 43 -1.78 5.40 13.53
C ASN A 43 -1.21 6.19 12.34
N LEU A 44 -2.06 6.97 11.70
CA LEU A 44 -1.71 7.90 10.63
C LEU A 44 -1.24 9.22 11.25
N ASP A 45 -0.15 9.79 10.75
CA ASP A 45 0.33 11.11 11.18
C ASP A 45 -0.56 12.20 10.57
N GLU A 46 -1.19 13.00 11.43
CA GLU A 46 -2.08 14.09 11.01
C GLU A 46 -1.40 15.10 10.07
N ARG A 47 -0.10 15.34 10.26
CA ARG A 47 0.67 16.28 9.43
C ARG A 47 0.87 15.72 8.03
N GLU A 48 1.16 14.42 7.92
CA GLU A 48 1.25 13.72 6.63
C GLU A 48 -0.10 13.76 5.91
N VAL A 49 -1.21 13.50 6.62
CA VAL A 49 -2.57 13.56 6.05
C VAL A 49 -2.89 14.96 5.50
N LYS A 50 -2.58 16.01 6.28
CA LYS A 50 -2.80 17.40 5.86
C LYS A 50 -1.96 17.76 4.63
N ASP A 51 -0.66 17.46 4.64
CA ASP A 51 0.22 17.73 3.50
C ASP A 51 -0.21 16.96 2.26
N PHE A 52 -0.51 15.66 2.38
CA PHE A 52 -1.00 14.80 1.31
C PHE A 52 -2.29 15.36 0.70
N SER A 53 -3.24 15.78 1.54
CA SER A 53 -4.51 16.36 1.08
C SER A 53 -4.37 17.71 0.39
N SER A 54 -3.36 18.50 0.75
CA SER A 54 -3.13 19.80 0.13
C SER A 54 -2.74 19.71 -1.36
N LYS A 55 -2.18 18.56 -1.76
CA LYS A 55 -1.75 18.27 -3.13
C LYS A 55 -2.85 17.65 -3.97
N ILE A 56 -3.91 17.14 -3.34
CA ILE A 56 -4.96 16.35 -4.00
C ILE A 56 -6.25 17.16 -4.14
N PRO A 57 -6.87 17.20 -5.33
CA PRO A 57 -8.16 17.88 -5.51
C PRO A 57 -9.27 17.36 -4.58
N LEU A 58 -10.09 18.28 -4.08
CA LEU A 58 -11.15 18.02 -3.10
C LEU A 58 -12.10 16.87 -3.49
N TYR A 59 -12.41 16.73 -4.78
CA TYR A 59 -13.32 15.69 -5.29
C TYR A 59 -12.77 14.26 -5.09
N LEU A 60 -11.45 14.10 -4.95
CA LEU A 60 -10.82 12.80 -4.67
C LEU A 60 -10.84 12.43 -3.19
N TRP A 61 -11.10 13.36 -2.28
CA TRP A 61 -10.93 13.11 -0.84
C TRP A 61 -11.87 12.04 -0.29
N SER A 62 -13.03 11.86 -0.91
CA SER A 62 -13.99 10.79 -0.53
C SER A 62 -13.78 9.49 -1.29
N LEU A 63 -12.86 9.45 -2.25
CA LEU A 63 -12.60 8.31 -3.13
C LEU A 63 -11.29 7.60 -2.77
N VAL A 64 -10.25 8.38 -2.45
CA VAL A 64 -8.93 7.88 -2.07
C VAL A 64 -8.98 7.32 -0.67
N LYS A 65 -8.48 6.10 -0.50
CA LYS A 65 -8.41 5.42 0.80
C LYS A 65 -6.97 5.28 1.25
N ILE A 66 -6.69 5.77 2.45
CA ILE A 66 -5.37 5.67 3.07
C ILE A 66 -5.38 4.63 4.20
N PRO A 67 -4.23 3.96 4.41
CA PRO A 67 -2.97 4.10 3.69
C PRO A 67 -3.03 3.47 2.29
N ILE A 68 -2.21 4.00 1.39
CA ILE A 68 -2.05 3.48 0.02
C ILE A 68 -1.11 2.28 0.08
N ILE A 69 -1.50 1.20 -0.59
CA ILE A 69 -0.75 -0.04 -0.62
C ILE A 69 -0.01 -0.14 -1.95
N ILE A 70 1.31 -0.19 -1.87
CA ILE A 70 2.23 -0.33 -2.99
C ILE A 70 2.71 -1.77 -3.04
N THR A 71 2.69 -2.38 -4.22
CA THR A 71 3.15 -3.75 -4.46
C THR A 71 4.42 -3.72 -5.29
N LYS A 72 5.49 -4.35 -4.81
CA LYS A 72 6.70 -4.54 -5.63
C LYS A 72 6.39 -5.47 -6.81
N SER A 73 6.65 -5.00 -8.03
CA SER A 73 6.45 -5.75 -9.27
C SER A 73 7.56 -6.82 -9.44
N PHE A 74 7.45 -7.65 -10.48
CA PHE A 74 8.49 -8.61 -10.85
C PHE A 74 9.71 -7.94 -11.48
N GLU A 75 9.50 -6.79 -12.11
CA GLU A 75 10.54 -6.04 -12.78
C GLU A 75 11.38 -5.28 -11.74
N VAL A 76 12.69 -5.28 -11.94
CA VAL A 76 13.62 -4.71 -10.96
C VAL A 76 13.42 -3.20 -10.90
N GLY A 77 13.02 -2.73 -9.73
CA GLY A 77 12.88 -1.30 -9.45
C GLY A 77 11.52 -0.70 -9.81
N GLU A 78 10.56 -1.56 -10.17
CA GLU A 78 9.19 -1.14 -10.47
C GLU A 78 8.21 -1.57 -9.37
N TYR A 79 7.24 -0.70 -9.11
CA TYR A 79 6.21 -0.89 -8.10
C TYR A 79 4.85 -0.48 -8.66
N ASP A 80 3.84 -1.24 -8.30
CA ASP A 80 2.45 -1.02 -8.65
C ASP A 80 1.65 -0.54 -7.45
N ILE A 81 0.45 -0.01 -7.70
CA ILE A 81 -0.52 0.35 -6.66
C ILE A 81 -1.61 -0.71 -6.62
N LEU A 82 -1.88 -1.21 -5.42
CA LEU A 82 -2.90 -2.22 -5.19
C LEU A 82 -4.31 -1.63 -5.37
N GLU A 83 -4.98 -2.08 -6.44
CA GLU A 83 -6.43 -2.02 -6.65
C GLU A 83 -7.17 -0.73 -6.23
N SER A 84 -6.72 0.43 -6.74
CA SER A 84 -7.53 1.66 -6.74
C SER A 84 -7.00 2.65 -7.77
N GLU A 85 -7.80 2.92 -8.82
CA GLU A 85 -7.49 3.98 -9.79
C GLU A 85 -7.42 5.36 -9.12
N TRP A 86 -8.18 5.55 -8.03
CA TRP A 86 -8.16 6.78 -7.26
C TRP A 86 -6.85 6.95 -6.49
N ASP A 87 -6.32 5.87 -5.91
CA ASP A 87 -5.04 5.90 -5.19
C ASP A 87 -3.89 6.20 -6.17
N LYS A 88 -3.92 5.59 -7.37
CA LYS A 88 -2.98 5.90 -8.46
C LYS A 88 -3.06 7.38 -8.85
N LYS A 89 -4.27 7.88 -9.10
CA LYS A 89 -4.49 9.28 -9.48
C LYS A 89 -4.05 10.26 -8.40
N ALA A 90 -4.31 9.94 -7.13
CA ALA A 90 -3.87 10.73 -5.98
C ALA A 90 -2.35 10.85 -5.91
N LEU A 91 -1.65 9.72 -6.08
CA LEU A 91 -0.20 9.72 -6.15
C LEU A 91 0.33 10.51 -7.36
N GLY A 92 -0.39 10.50 -8.49
CA GLY A 92 -0.03 11.29 -9.66
C GLY A 92 0.00 12.79 -9.36
N TYR A 93 -0.98 13.28 -8.59
CA TYR A 93 -0.97 14.65 -8.09
C TYR A 93 0.16 14.91 -7.11
N VAL A 94 0.43 13.98 -6.20
CA VAL A 94 1.47 14.13 -5.18
C VAL A 94 2.87 14.15 -5.79
N LEU A 95 3.11 13.34 -6.81
CA LEU A 95 4.36 13.28 -7.58
C LEU A 95 4.44 14.35 -8.68
N GLY A 96 3.34 15.05 -8.96
CA GLY A 96 3.27 16.07 -10.01
C GLY A 96 3.32 15.53 -11.44
N ARG A 97 3.08 14.23 -11.65
CA ARG A 97 3.09 13.58 -12.97
C ARG A 97 2.22 12.33 -13.00
N ASP A 98 1.70 12.01 -14.18
CA ASP A 98 1.09 10.70 -14.41
C ASP A 98 2.17 9.61 -14.49
N PHE A 99 1.79 8.38 -14.16
CA PHE A 99 2.68 7.22 -14.20
C PHE A 99 1.91 5.94 -14.49
N LEU A 100 2.58 4.98 -15.12
CA LEU A 100 2.07 3.61 -15.29
C LEU A 100 2.45 2.75 -14.07
N TYR A 101 3.69 2.90 -13.62
CA TYR A 101 4.29 2.27 -12.44
C TYR A 101 5.13 3.31 -11.68
N LEU A 102 5.40 3.02 -10.41
CA LEU A 102 6.33 3.78 -9.58
C LEU A 102 7.74 3.19 -9.70
N THR A 103 8.74 4.05 -9.81
CA THR A 103 10.15 3.66 -9.70
C THR A 103 10.57 3.57 -8.23
N THR A 104 11.70 2.94 -7.95
CA THR A 104 12.31 2.97 -6.60
C THR A 104 12.47 4.40 -6.06
N VAL A 105 12.85 5.36 -6.90
CA VAL A 105 13.03 6.75 -6.48
C VAL A 105 11.70 7.36 -6.04
N ASP A 106 10.62 7.11 -6.78
CA ASP A 106 9.28 7.60 -6.41
C ASP A 106 8.83 7.01 -5.07
N VAL A 107 9.06 5.71 -4.87
CA VAL A 107 8.70 5.03 -3.62
C VAL A 107 9.52 5.57 -2.44
N GLU A 108 10.82 5.80 -2.61
CA GLU A 108 11.67 6.40 -1.58
C GLU A 108 11.23 7.83 -1.23
N GLU A 109 10.84 8.63 -2.22
CA GLU A 109 10.27 9.96 -1.99
C GLU A 109 8.96 9.89 -1.20
N LEU A 110 8.04 9.01 -1.60
CA LEU A 110 6.76 8.81 -0.91
C LEU A 110 6.95 8.33 0.54
N LEU A 111 7.89 7.41 0.79
CA LEU A 111 8.20 6.94 2.14
C LEU A 111 8.85 8.02 3.00
N ARG A 112 9.63 8.91 2.41
CA ARG A 112 10.26 10.03 3.12
C ARG A 112 9.23 11.05 3.58
N SER A 113 8.20 11.29 2.75
CA SER A 113 7.19 12.32 3.00
C SER A 113 5.93 11.81 3.71
N TYR A 114 5.56 10.55 3.53
CA TYR A 114 4.27 10.00 3.98
C TYR A 114 4.39 8.59 4.56
N LYS A 115 5.37 8.40 5.46
CA LYS A 115 5.73 7.09 6.01
C LYS A 115 4.54 6.34 6.61
N THR A 116 3.61 7.04 7.25
CA THR A 116 2.45 6.42 7.89
C THR A 116 1.29 6.18 6.92
N LEU A 117 1.30 6.83 5.74
CA LEU A 117 0.23 6.71 4.73
C LEU A 117 0.55 5.68 3.64
N ILE A 118 1.73 5.07 3.67
CA ILE A 118 2.18 4.10 2.67
C ILE A 118 2.49 2.76 3.32
N PHE A 119 1.93 1.70 2.75
CA PHE A 119 2.31 0.32 3.03
C PHE A 119 2.94 -0.28 1.78
N ILE A 120 4.03 -1.01 1.95
CA ILE A 120 4.68 -1.74 0.85
C ILE A 120 4.54 -3.22 1.11
N THR A 121 4.14 -3.96 0.08
CA THR A 121 4.09 -5.41 0.09
C THR A 121 4.74 -6.00 -1.16
N LEU A 122 5.02 -7.29 -1.11
CA LEU A 122 5.44 -8.05 -2.28
C LEU A 122 4.19 -8.48 -3.05
N SER A 123 4.24 -8.43 -4.39
CA SER A 123 3.19 -9.02 -5.21
C SER A 123 2.88 -10.46 -4.75
N SER A 124 1.60 -10.83 -4.64
CA SER A 124 1.19 -12.19 -4.27
C SER A 124 1.77 -13.23 -5.25
N SER A 125 1.94 -12.88 -6.52
CA SER A 125 2.58 -13.76 -7.51
C SER A 125 4.10 -13.88 -7.30
N ASN A 126 4.78 -12.97 -6.59
CA ASN A 126 6.14 -13.20 -6.06
C ASN A 126 6.17 -14.26 -4.97
N ILE A 127 5.10 -14.42 -4.18
CA ILE A 127 4.99 -15.44 -3.13
C ILE A 127 4.76 -16.82 -3.75
N PHE A 128 3.99 -16.91 -4.84
CA PHE A 128 3.76 -18.18 -5.55
C PHE A 128 4.99 -18.62 -6.37
N LEU A 129 5.69 -17.71 -7.07
CA LEU A 129 6.91 -18.05 -7.85
C LEU A 129 8.11 -18.42 -6.97
N THR A 130 8.24 -17.88 -5.76
CA THR A 130 9.26 -18.36 -4.82
C THR A 130 8.95 -19.79 -4.38
N THR A 131 7.69 -20.14 -4.21
CA THR A 131 7.26 -21.48 -3.78
C THR A 131 7.52 -22.54 -4.86
N GLU A 132 7.24 -22.24 -6.13
CA GLU A 132 7.54 -23.15 -7.25
C GLU A 132 9.04 -23.46 -7.40
N LYS A 133 9.92 -22.47 -7.13
CA LYS A 133 11.38 -22.69 -7.14
C LYS A 133 11.88 -23.60 -6.02
N PHE A 134 11.14 -23.76 -4.92
CA PHE A 134 11.49 -24.72 -3.87
C PHE A 134 11.09 -26.15 -4.20
N ASP A 135 10.06 -26.35 -5.06
CA ASP A 135 9.57 -27.69 -5.45
C ASP A 135 10.39 -28.32 -6.59
N GLU A 136 11.13 -27.55 -7.41
CA GLU A 136 12.02 -28.08 -8.46
C GLU A 136 13.39 -28.55 -7.94
N GLY A 137 13.58 -28.62 -6.62
CA GLY A 137 14.84 -28.91 -5.94
C GLY A 137 14.90 -30.22 -5.15
N VAL A 138 14.08 -31.23 -5.48
CA VAL A 138 14.14 -32.58 -4.87
C VAL A 138 14.15 -33.67 -5.94
#